data_AF-A0A1E3W7R0-F1
#
_entry.id   AF-A0A1E3W7R0-F1
#
_cell.length_a   1.000
_cell.length_b   1.000
_cell.length_c   1.000
_cell.angle_alpha   90.00
_cell.angle_beta   90.00
_cell.angle_gamma   90.00
#
_symmetry.space_group_name_H-M   'P 1'
#
loop_
_entity.id
_entity.type
_entity.pdbx_description
1 polymer ?
#
loop_
_entity_poly.entity_id
_entity_poly.type
_entity_poly.pdbx_seq_one_letter_code
_entity_poly.pdbx_strand_id
1 'polypeptide(L)'
;MEILIVLWLGLAVAIGAIASNKGRNFFGWFLLSLLLSPLIAGVLLAAAGSKQTSVPSASAHGWSCVHCAEPIRIEAKICPHCRSTLPEVDPRVLELYPQMHGNFRYRRQPDGSVLMATPSGARRFANWNEFWRAVN
;
A
#
# COMPACT_ATOMS: atom_id res chain seq x y z
N MET A 1 -5.72 6.69 -44.98
CA MET A 1 -4.62 6.49 -44.00
C MET A 1 -4.88 7.21 -42.69
N GLU A 2 -5.76 8.23 -42.70
CA GLU A 2 -6.13 9.04 -41.53
C GLU A 2 -6.94 8.27 -40.47
N ILE A 3 -7.82 7.36 -40.87
CA ILE A 3 -8.66 6.58 -39.93
C ILE A 3 -7.81 5.77 -38.94
N LEU A 4 -6.69 5.20 -39.41
CA LEU A 4 -5.79 4.43 -38.54
C LEU A 4 -5.11 5.33 -37.50
N ILE A 5 -4.77 6.57 -37.87
CA ILE A 5 -4.13 7.53 -36.97
C ILE A 5 -5.11 8.02 -35.91
N VAL A 6 -6.36 8.32 -36.30
CA VAL A 6 -7.42 8.75 -35.38
C VAL A 6 -7.78 7.63 -34.39
N LEU A 7 -7.94 6.40 -34.88
CA LEU A 7 -8.20 5.23 -34.02
C LEU A 7 -7.05 4.99 -33.04
N TRP A 8 -5.81 5.10 -33.51
CA TRP A 8 -4.61 4.88 -32.71
C TRP A 8 -4.42 5.94 -31.62
N LEU A 9 -4.64 7.22 -31.95
CA LEU A 9 -4.67 8.30 -30.96
C LEU A 9 -5.80 8.10 -29.93
N GLY A 10 -6.99 7.68 -30.38
CA GLY A 10 -8.12 7.39 -29.49
C GLY A 10 -7.80 6.27 -28.49
N LEU A 11 -7.15 5.20 -28.94
CA LEU A 11 -6.71 4.09 -28.09
C LEU A 11 -5.63 4.54 -27.08
N ALA A 12 -4.68 5.38 -27.50
CA ALA A 12 -3.65 5.92 -26.59
C ALA A 12 -4.26 6.78 -25.47
N VAL A 13 -5.23 7.65 -25.80
CA VAL A 13 -5.96 8.46 -24.82
C VAL A 13 -6.77 7.57 -23.87
N ALA A 14 -7.44 6.54 -24.38
CA ALA A 14 -8.21 5.60 -23.56
C ALA A 14 -7.33 4.90 -22.51
N ILE A 15 -6.12 4.48 -22.88
CA ILE A 15 -5.19 3.85 -21.92
C ILE A 15 -4.69 4.86 -20.89
N GLY A 16 -4.39 6.09 -21.31
CA GLY A 16 -4.07 7.18 -20.38
C GLY A 16 -5.20 7.41 -19.36
N ALA A 17 -6.46 7.44 -19.81
CA ALA A 17 -7.62 7.63 -18.96
C ALA A 17 -7.84 6.45 -17.98
N ILE A 18 -7.72 5.21 -18.46
CA ILE A 18 -7.80 4.00 -17.61
C ILE A 18 -6.67 4.00 -16.57
N ALA A 19 -5.47 4.44 -16.96
CA ALA A 19 -4.35 4.57 -16.04
C ALA A 19 -4.61 5.65 -14.98
N SER A 20 -5.19 6.79 -15.36
CA SER A 20 -5.62 7.85 -14.45
C SER A 20 -6.66 7.37 -13.44
N ASN A 21 -7.65 6.59 -13.88
CA ASN A 21 -8.66 6.00 -13.00
C ASN A 21 -8.05 4.96 -12.04
N LYS A 22 -6.96 4.30 -12.44
CA LYS A 22 -6.11 3.50 -11.56
C LYS A 22 -5.09 4.35 -10.81
N GLY A 23 -5.31 5.65 -10.60
CA GLY A 23 -4.43 6.57 -9.85
C GLY A 23 -3.02 6.78 -10.42
N ARG A 24 -2.77 6.42 -11.69
CA ARG A 24 -1.46 6.57 -12.36
C ARG A 24 -1.41 7.88 -13.14
N ASN A 25 -0.19 8.33 -13.50
CA ASN A 25 -0.04 9.56 -14.26
C ASN A 25 -0.58 9.40 -15.70
N PHE A 26 -1.66 10.13 -16.02
CA PHE A 26 -2.29 10.14 -17.35
C PHE A 26 -1.27 10.39 -18.46
N PHE A 27 -0.48 11.46 -18.33
CA PHE A 27 0.42 11.91 -19.40
C PHE A 27 1.56 10.90 -19.66
N GLY A 28 2.06 10.26 -18.60
CA GLY A 28 3.08 9.21 -18.73
C GLY A 28 2.56 7.98 -19.48
N TRP A 29 1.36 7.49 -19.14
CA TRP A 29 0.77 6.32 -19.81
C TRP A 29 0.29 6.63 -21.24
N PHE A 30 -0.16 7.85 -21.49
CA PHE A 30 -0.48 8.33 -22.83
C PHE A 30 0.76 8.33 -23.75
N LEU A 31 1.87 8.98 -23.33
CA LEU A 31 3.12 8.98 -24.09
C LEU A 31 3.69 7.58 -24.29
N LEU A 32 3.60 6.73 -23.26
CA LEU A 32 4.04 5.33 -23.33
C LEU A 32 3.24 4.55 -24.38
N SER A 33 1.93 4.74 -24.43
CA SER A 33 1.04 4.12 -25.44
C SER A 33 1.32 4.64 -26.85
N LEU A 34 1.63 5.94 -26.97
CA LEU A 34 2.02 6.58 -28.22
C LEU A 34 3.36 6.05 -28.75
N LEU A 35 4.29 5.71 -27.88
CA LEU A 35 5.62 5.26 -28.30
C LEU A 35 5.72 3.74 -28.53
N LEU A 36 5.10 2.93 -27.65
CA LEU A 36 5.20 1.46 -27.68
C LEU A 36 4.09 0.76 -28.46
N SER A 37 3.03 1.47 -28.87
CA SER A 37 1.74 0.94 -29.33
C SER A 37 0.74 0.74 -28.19
N PRO A 38 -0.54 1.17 -28.36
CA PRO A 38 -1.57 1.06 -27.34
C PRO A 38 -1.83 -0.39 -26.92
N LEU A 39 -1.65 -1.39 -27.80
CA LEU A 39 -1.81 -2.80 -27.40
C LEU A 39 -0.82 -3.19 -26.29
N ILE A 40 0.45 -2.85 -26.44
CA ILE A 40 1.50 -3.22 -25.47
C ILE A 40 1.29 -2.47 -24.16
N ALA A 41 1.00 -1.17 -24.24
CA ALA A 41 0.73 -0.35 -23.06
C ALA A 41 -0.52 -0.81 -22.29
N GLY A 42 -1.55 -1.30 -22.99
CA GLY A 42 -2.76 -1.84 -22.37
C GLY A 42 -2.49 -3.11 -21.58
N VAL A 43 -1.69 -4.04 -22.14
CA VAL A 43 -1.27 -5.26 -21.44
C VAL A 43 -0.43 -4.94 -20.21
N LEU A 44 0.54 -4.00 -20.32
CA LEU A 44 1.34 -3.53 -19.19
C LEU A 44 0.47 -2.91 -18.10
N LEU A 45 -0.54 -2.12 -18.48
CA LEU A 45 -1.46 -1.49 -17.53
C LEU A 45 -2.34 -2.52 -16.81
N ALA A 46 -2.76 -3.57 -17.51
CA ALA A 46 -3.53 -4.66 -16.92
C ALA A 46 -2.70 -5.47 -15.92
N ALA A 47 -1.46 -5.82 -16.30
CA ALA A 47 -0.53 -6.55 -15.44
C ALA A 47 -0.16 -5.77 -14.17
N ALA A 48 -0.09 -4.45 -14.25
CA ALA A 48 0.42 -3.64 -13.17
C ALA A 48 -0.57 -3.38 -12.02
N GLY A 49 -1.81 -3.89 -12.09
CA GLY A 49 -2.78 -3.81 -10.99
C GLY A 49 -3.41 -2.43 -10.76
N SER A 50 -4.58 -2.41 -10.13
CA SER A 50 -5.30 -1.18 -9.75
C SER A 50 -4.76 -0.57 -8.47
N LYS A 51 -4.57 0.75 -8.45
CA LYS A 51 -4.29 1.52 -7.23
C LYS A 51 -5.56 1.68 -6.39
N GLN A 52 -6.07 0.62 -5.79
CA GLN A 52 -7.26 0.72 -4.94
C GLN A 52 -6.84 1.19 -3.54
N THR A 53 -7.55 2.19 -3.04
CA THR A 53 -7.57 2.64 -1.64
C THR A 53 -8.23 1.57 -0.78
N SER A 54 -7.59 0.41 -0.62
CA SER A 54 -7.95 -0.54 0.42
C SER A 54 -6.79 -0.56 1.41
N VAL A 55 -7.17 -0.43 2.68
CA VAL A 55 -6.34 -0.46 3.88
C VAL A 55 -5.09 -1.34 3.65
N PRO A 56 -3.88 -0.80 3.91
CA PRO A 56 -2.64 -1.54 3.71
C PRO A 56 -2.69 -2.85 4.51
N SER A 57 -2.60 -3.96 3.79
CA SER A 57 -2.52 -5.29 4.38
C SER A 57 -1.15 -5.42 5.03
N ALA A 58 -1.09 -5.26 6.35
CA ALA A 58 0.12 -5.43 7.13
C ALA A 58 0.60 -6.89 7.04
N SER A 59 1.55 -7.16 6.15
CA SER A 59 2.34 -8.38 6.13
C SER A 59 3.55 -8.22 7.05
N ALA A 60 4.04 -9.33 7.59
CA ALA A 60 5.05 -9.39 8.66
C ALA A 60 6.42 -8.72 8.35
N HIS A 61 6.61 -8.13 7.16
CA HIS A 61 7.87 -7.57 6.68
C HIS A 61 7.77 -6.12 6.16
N GLY A 62 6.63 -5.44 6.32
CA GLY A 62 6.45 -4.06 5.88
C GLY A 62 5.07 -3.79 5.30
N TRP A 63 4.78 -2.53 5.00
CA TRP A 63 3.54 -2.14 4.32
C TRP A 63 3.75 -2.12 2.82
N SER A 64 2.79 -2.62 2.04
CA SER A 64 2.82 -2.48 0.59
C SER A 64 2.17 -1.16 0.17
N CYS A 65 2.73 -0.52 -0.86
CA CYS A 65 2.19 0.72 -1.39
C CYS A 65 0.85 0.45 -2.09
N VAL A 66 -0.23 1.13 -1.67
CA VAL A 66 -1.57 1.06 -2.31
C VAL A 66 -1.57 1.43 -3.79
N HIS A 67 -0.49 2.06 -4.26
CA HIS A 67 -0.35 2.59 -5.60
C HIS A 67 0.58 1.75 -6.52
N CYS A 68 1.51 0.96 -6.00
CA CYS A 68 2.37 0.13 -6.86
C CYS A 68 2.58 -1.29 -6.35
N ALA A 69 1.95 -1.66 -5.23
CA ALA A 69 2.07 -2.95 -4.55
C ALA A 69 3.50 -3.32 -4.08
N GLU A 70 4.49 -2.50 -4.39
CA GLU A 70 5.87 -2.67 -3.91
C GLU A 70 5.95 -2.47 -2.38
N PRO A 71 6.77 -3.27 -1.65
CA PRO A 71 7.00 -3.10 -0.22
C PRO A 71 7.71 -1.77 0.06
N ILE A 72 7.17 -1.02 1.01
CA ILE A 72 7.70 0.26 1.46
C ILE A 72 7.75 0.30 2.98
N ARG A 73 8.52 1.26 3.51
CA ARG A 73 8.51 1.50 4.95
C ARG A 73 7.22 2.18 5.37
N ILE A 74 6.74 1.87 6.57
CA ILE A 74 5.48 2.38 7.12
C ILE A 74 5.51 3.90 7.39
N GLU A 75 6.71 4.46 7.53
CA GLU A 75 6.94 5.89 7.76
C GLU A 75 7.08 6.72 6.47
N ALA A 76 7.05 6.07 5.30
CA ALA A 76 7.17 6.77 4.04
C ALA A 76 5.93 7.65 3.77
N LYS A 77 6.13 8.96 3.61
CA LYS A 77 5.10 9.89 3.12
C LYS A 77 4.92 9.85 1.59
N ILE A 78 6.01 9.50 0.90
CA ILE A 78 6.08 9.40 -0.56
C ILE A 78 6.70 8.05 -0.91
N CYS A 79 6.08 7.31 -1.83
CA CYS A 79 6.61 6.02 -2.27
C CYS A 79 7.90 6.21 -3.11
N PRO A 80 9.03 5.53 -2.79
CA PRO A 80 10.26 5.64 -3.59
C PRO A 80 10.15 5.06 -5.00
N HIS A 81 9.25 4.09 -5.21
CA HIS A 81 9.08 3.40 -6.50
C HIS A 81 8.17 4.17 -7.46
N CYS A 82 6.97 4.54 -7.00
CA CYS A 82 5.97 5.17 -7.86
C CYS A 82 5.76 6.67 -7.60
N ARG A 83 6.47 7.25 -6.62
CA ARG A 83 6.43 8.68 -6.24
C ARG A 83 5.04 9.23 -5.95
N SER A 84 4.09 8.36 -5.65
CA SER A 84 2.77 8.78 -5.19
C SER A 84 2.81 9.16 -3.72
N THR A 85 1.99 10.15 -3.37
CA THR A 85 1.73 10.52 -1.98
C THR A 85 0.92 9.41 -1.32
N LEU A 86 1.41 8.94 -0.17
CA LEU A 86 0.74 7.90 0.59
C LEU A 86 -0.26 8.55 1.55
N PRO A 87 -1.37 7.86 1.89
CA PRO A 87 -2.27 8.34 2.91
C PRO A 87 -1.50 8.45 4.24
N GLU A 88 -1.68 9.56 4.95
CA GLU A 88 -1.09 9.73 6.27
C GLU A 88 -1.74 8.74 7.23
N VAL A 89 -0.90 7.96 7.89
CA VAL A 89 -1.33 6.93 8.84
C VAL A 89 -1.41 7.57 10.21
N ASP A 90 -2.57 7.54 10.84
CA ASP A 90 -2.72 8.01 12.21
C ASP A 90 -1.76 7.22 13.13
N PRO A 91 -0.86 7.89 13.89
CA PRO A 91 0.02 7.24 14.85
C PRO A 91 -0.72 6.33 15.84
N ARG A 92 -1.98 6.62 16.15
CA ARG A 92 -2.82 5.76 17.00
C ARG A 92 -3.15 4.44 16.32
N VAL A 93 -3.28 4.42 15.00
CA VAL A 93 -3.51 3.20 14.23
C VAL A 93 -2.26 2.31 14.29
N LEU A 94 -1.06 2.89 14.23
CA LEU A 94 0.21 2.18 14.44
C LEU A 94 0.31 1.52 15.83
N GLU A 95 -0.25 2.16 16.86
CA GLU A 95 -0.37 1.59 18.22
C GLU A 95 -1.45 0.49 18.33
N LEU A 96 -2.51 0.59 17.53
CA LEU A 96 -3.61 -0.37 17.46
C LEU A 96 -3.24 -1.69 16.75
N TYR A 97 -2.22 -1.66 15.88
CA TYR A 97 -1.69 -2.86 15.24
C TYR A 97 -0.95 -3.74 16.25
N PRO A 98 -1.19 -5.06 16.25
CA PRO A 98 -0.46 -5.96 17.12
C PRO A 98 1.00 -6.01 16.68
N GLN A 99 1.87 -5.45 17.51
CA GLN A 99 3.30 -5.52 17.31
C GLN A 99 3.73 -6.97 17.63
N MET A 100 4.59 -7.57 16.81
CA MET A 100 5.18 -8.87 17.10
C MET A 100 6.54 -8.65 17.75
N HIS A 101 6.76 -9.23 18.93
CA HIS A 101 8.08 -9.32 19.54
C HIS A 101 8.30 -10.77 19.97
N GLY A 102 9.20 -11.47 19.26
CA GLY A 102 9.28 -12.93 19.34
C GLY A 102 7.98 -13.59 18.83
N ASN A 103 7.49 -14.60 19.55
CA ASN A 103 6.28 -15.36 19.20
C ASN A 103 4.99 -14.80 19.81
N PHE A 104 5.03 -13.61 20.40
CA PHE A 104 3.91 -13.03 21.14
C PHE A 104 3.24 -11.91 20.35
N ARG A 105 1.91 -11.96 20.26
CA ARG A 105 1.09 -10.86 19.72
C ARG A 105 0.63 -9.97 20.87
N TYR A 106 0.96 -8.68 20.82
CA TYR A 106 0.51 -7.71 21.83
C TYR A 106 0.01 -6.40 21.19
N ARG A 107 -0.91 -5.71 21.86
CA ARG A 107 -1.45 -4.40 21.50
C ARG A 107 -1.16 -3.41 22.64
N ARG A 108 -0.70 -2.20 22.31
CA ARG A 108 -0.59 -1.12 23.28
C ARG A 108 -1.92 -0.37 23.38
N GLN A 109 -2.40 -0.12 24.59
CA GLN A 109 -3.58 0.71 24.81
C GLN A 109 -3.18 2.18 25.03
N PRO A 110 -4.09 3.14 24.75
CA PRO A 110 -3.83 4.58 24.92
C PRO A 110 -3.49 4.99 26.35
N ASP A 111 -3.90 4.19 27.34
CA ASP A 111 -3.59 4.38 28.76
C ASP A 111 -2.16 3.96 29.14
N GLY A 112 -1.38 3.44 28.19
CA GLY A 112 -0.03 2.93 28.40
C GLY A 112 0.04 1.45 28.79
N SER A 113 -1.10 0.78 28.97
CA SER A 113 -1.15 -0.66 29.26
C SER A 113 -0.89 -1.51 28.01
N VAL A 114 -0.44 -2.75 28.19
CA VAL A 114 -0.13 -3.68 27.10
C VAL A 114 -1.04 -4.90 27.19
N LEU A 115 -1.76 -5.22 26.11
CA LEU A 115 -2.59 -6.42 25.99
C LEU A 115 -1.87 -7.47 25.15
N MET A 116 -1.54 -8.60 25.74
CA MET A 116 -0.93 -9.74 25.05
C MET A 116 -1.98 -10.82 24.78
N ALA A 117 -2.05 -11.32 23.56
CA ALA A 117 -2.83 -12.49 23.23
C ALA A 117 -2.07 -13.77 23.63
N THR A 118 -2.69 -14.60 24.47
CA THR A 118 -2.19 -15.92 24.87
C THR A 118 -3.19 -17.01 24.50
N PRO A 119 -2.77 -18.30 24.42
CA PRO A 119 -3.68 -19.40 24.12
C PRO A 119 -4.86 -19.51 25.11
N SER A 120 -4.68 -19.06 26.36
CA SER A 120 -5.69 -19.05 27.42
C SER A 120 -6.54 -17.77 27.48
N GLY A 121 -6.33 -16.80 26.58
CA GLY A 121 -7.06 -15.53 26.56
C GLY A 121 -6.15 -14.30 26.39
N ALA A 122 -6.69 -13.09 26.55
CA ALA A 122 -5.90 -11.87 26.55
C ALA A 122 -5.44 -11.53 27.97
N ARG A 123 -4.14 -11.28 28.18
CA ARG A 123 -3.59 -10.75 29.43
C ARG A 123 -3.25 -9.28 29.28
N ARG A 124 -3.65 -8.45 30.25
CA ARG A 124 -3.32 -7.01 30.31
C ARG A 124 -2.21 -6.80 31.32
N PHE A 125 -1.22 -6.01 30.94
CA PHE A 125 -0.10 -5.56 31.77
C PHE A 125 -0.21 -4.05 31.97
N ALA A 126 0.02 -3.54 33.19
CA ALA A 126 -0.17 -2.13 33.49
C ALA A 126 0.83 -1.23 32.74
N ASN A 127 2.02 -1.76 32.43
CA ASN A 127 3.07 -1.03 31.73
C ASN A 127 4.05 -2.01 31.04
N TRP A 128 4.99 -1.44 30.29
CA TRP A 128 6.03 -2.20 29.57
C TRP A 128 6.97 -2.99 30.48
N ASN A 129 7.26 -2.52 31.69
CA ASN A 129 8.16 -3.23 32.59
C ASN A 129 7.53 -4.53 33.10
N GLU A 130 6.23 -4.51 33.43
CA GLU A 130 5.49 -5.71 33.80
C GLU A 130 5.40 -6.72 32.66
N PHE A 131 5.16 -6.24 31.44
CA PHE A 131 5.14 -7.09 30.25
C PHE A 131 6.48 -7.84 30.11
N TRP A 132 7.62 -7.12 30.17
CA TRP A 132 8.94 -7.74 30.02
C TRP A 132 9.27 -8.73 31.13
N ARG A 133 8.90 -8.43 32.38
CA ARG A 133 9.08 -9.39 33.50
C ARG A 133 8.26 -10.67 33.34
N ALA A 134 7.18 -10.63 32.57
CA ALA A 134 6.30 -11.78 32.37
C ALA A 134 6.69 -12.66 31.18
N VAL A 135 7.44 -12.11 30.21
CA VAL A 135 7.83 -12.82 28.97
C VAL A 135 9.31 -13.21 28.91
N ASN A 136 10.12 -12.68 29.81
CA ASN A 136 11.55 -12.97 29.95
C ASN A 136 11.78 -13.93 31.12
#